data_AF-A0A0T9LS39-F1
#
_entry.id   AF-A0A0T9LS39-F1
#
_cell.length_a   1.000
_cell.length_b   1.000
_cell.length_c   1.000
_cell.angle_alpha   90.00
_cell.angle_beta   90.00
_cell.angle_gamma   90.00
#
_symmetry.space_group_name_H-M   'P 1'
#
loop_
_entity.id
_entity.type
_entity.pdbx_description
1 polymer ?
#
loop_
_entity_poly.entity_id
_entity_poly.type
_entity_poly.pdbx_seq_one_letter_code
_entity_poly.pdbx_strand_id
1 'polypeptide(L)'
;MKDYSAMSDFEINKAVAIHLGMKPFDEETGWQGLTKEPYVDVVVRGAGRLGGFNSCNKAADAWPIIVENKISLNWSETEKLWCAHVGGVMTEGCWCWDDDPSHHHDDSNPLRAAMIVFLMMKYREADNGKAA
;
A
#
# COMPACT_ATOMS: atom_id res chain seq x y z
N MET A 1 1.44 12.61 10.83
CA MET A 1 1.48 11.53 9.82
C MET A 1 0.35 10.57 10.16
N LYS A 2 -0.47 10.14 9.20
CA LYS A 2 -1.52 9.16 9.45
C LYS A 2 -0.86 7.79 9.71
N ASP A 3 -1.25 7.13 10.80
CA ASP A 3 -0.77 5.78 11.10
C ASP A 3 -1.62 4.75 10.34
N TYR A 4 -1.09 4.25 9.23
CA TYR A 4 -1.72 3.21 8.43
C TYR A 4 -1.48 1.80 8.99
N SER A 5 -0.51 1.63 9.89
CA SER A 5 -0.15 0.30 10.41
C SER A 5 -1.26 -0.29 11.29
N ALA A 6 -1.98 0.56 12.01
CA ALA A 6 -3.14 0.20 12.83
C ALA A 6 -4.41 -0.14 12.03
N MET A 7 -4.43 0.08 10.72
CA MET A 7 -5.58 -0.21 9.86
C MET A 7 -5.62 -1.69 9.46
N SER A 8 -6.83 -2.25 9.34
CA SER A 8 -7.03 -3.58 8.78
C SER A 8 -6.70 -3.64 7.29
N ASP A 9 -6.45 -4.85 6.78
CA ASP A 9 -6.20 -5.05 5.34
C ASP A 9 -7.34 -4.55 4.46
N PHE A 10 -8.59 -4.69 4.92
CA PHE A 10 -9.75 -4.15 4.23
C PHE A 10 -9.68 -2.63 4.09
N GLU A 11 -9.37 -1.94 5.19
CA GLU A 11 -9.27 -0.48 5.20
C GLU A 11 -8.08 0.02 4.36
N ILE A 12 -6.95 -0.70 4.39
CA ILE A 12 -5.79 -0.41 3.53
C ILE A 12 -6.15 -0.63 2.06
N ASN A 13 -6.71 -1.79 1.70
CA ASN A 13 -7.15 -2.09 0.34
C ASN A 13 -8.15 -1.05 -0.17
N LYS A 14 -9.08 -0.59 0.68
CA LYS A 14 -10.06 0.45 0.34
C LYS A 14 -9.37 1.79 0.10
N ALA A 15 -8.44 2.20 0.96
CA ALA A 15 -7.70 3.44 0.81
C ALA A 15 -6.83 3.44 -0.46
N VAL A 16 -6.13 2.33 -0.73
CA VAL A 16 -5.34 2.14 -1.95
C VAL A 16 -6.24 2.27 -3.18
N ALA A 17 -7.40 1.59 -3.18
CA ALA A 17 -8.32 1.64 -4.30
C ALA A 17 -8.79 3.07 -4.63
N ILE A 18 -9.10 3.86 -3.59
CA ILE A 18 -9.50 5.27 -3.74
C ILE A 18 -8.37 6.09 -4.40
N HIS A 19 -7.12 5.91 -3.98
CA HIS A 19 -5.98 6.61 -4.57
C HIS A 19 -5.69 6.21 -6.02
N LEU A 20 -6.11 5.02 -6.43
CA LEU A 20 -6.06 4.56 -7.82
C LEU A 20 -7.27 5.05 -8.66
N GLY A 21 -8.12 5.91 -8.10
CA GLY A 21 -9.31 6.45 -8.79
C GLY A 21 -10.46 5.45 -8.90
N MET A 22 -10.43 4.35 -8.14
CA MET A 22 -11.53 3.40 -8.05
C MET A 22 -12.52 3.83 -6.97
N LYS A 23 -13.78 3.42 -7.13
CA LYS A 23 -14.87 3.65 -6.16
C LYS A 23 -15.20 2.33 -5.45
N PRO A 24 -14.86 2.20 -4.16
CA PRO A 24 -15.30 1.08 -3.34
C PRO A 24 -16.82 1.05 -3.18
N PHE A 25 -17.38 -0.14 -3.12
CA PHE A 25 -18.75 -0.38 -2.72
C PHE A 25 -18.82 -0.36 -1.19
N ASP A 26 -19.96 0.00 -0.63
CA ASP A 26 -20.17 0.17 0.81
C ASP A 26 -21.38 -0.65 1.32
N GLU A 27 -21.66 -0.53 2.62
CA GLU A 27 -22.80 -1.18 3.28
C GLU A 27 -24.13 -0.89 2.59
N GLU A 28 -24.33 0.31 2.05
CA GLU A 28 -25.59 0.70 1.40
C GLU A 28 -25.83 -0.12 0.13
N THR A 29 -24.76 -0.52 -0.56
CA THR A 29 -24.85 -1.41 -1.73
C THR A 29 -25.00 -2.89 -1.38
N GLY A 30 -24.69 -3.29 -0.14
CA GLY A 30 -24.69 -4.69 0.31
C GLY A 30 -23.52 -5.54 -0.20
N TRP A 31 -22.57 -4.96 -0.95
CA TRP A 31 -21.45 -5.67 -1.59
C TRP A 31 -20.10 -5.07 -1.18
N GLN A 32 -19.75 -5.16 0.09
CA GLN A 32 -18.53 -4.53 0.63
C GLN A 32 -17.26 -5.33 0.30
N GLY A 33 -17.36 -6.66 0.30
CA GLY A 33 -16.26 -7.58 0.06
C GLY A 33 -16.73 -8.89 -0.57
N LEU A 34 -15.78 -9.67 -1.10
CA LEU A 34 -16.08 -10.97 -1.73
C LEU A 34 -16.10 -12.14 -0.73
N THR A 35 -15.50 -11.98 0.45
CA THR A 35 -15.53 -12.95 1.55
C THR A 35 -16.64 -12.60 2.53
N LYS A 36 -17.17 -13.56 3.31
CA LYS A 36 -17.92 -13.23 4.52
C LYS A 36 -16.94 -12.81 5.62
N GLU A 37 -17.42 -11.97 6.54
CA GLU A 37 -16.59 -11.31 7.56
C GLU A 37 -15.57 -12.23 8.29
N PRO A 38 -14.36 -11.71 8.60
CA PRO A 38 -13.87 -10.37 8.30
C PRO A 38 -13.59 -10.18 6.80
N TYR A 39 -14.03 -9.04 6.25
CA TYR A 39 -13.72 -8.69 4.87
C TYR A 39 -12.21 -8.44 4.74
N VAL A 40 -11.60 -8.92 3.67
CA VAL A 40 -10.21 -8.60 3.31
C VAL A 40 -10.18 -8.00 1.90
N ASP A 41 -10.95 -8.59 0.98
CA ASP A 41 -11.18 -8.02 -0.35
C ASP A 41 -12.21 -6.89 -0.31
N VAL A 42 -12.02 -5.87 -1.15
CA VAL A 42 -12.96 -4.76 -1.36
C VAL A 42 -13.58 -4.89 -2.74
N VAL A 43 -14.89 -4.72 -2.89
CA VAL A 43 -15.51 -4.63 -4.23
C VAL A 43 -15.39 -3.21 -4.74
N VAL A 44 -14.89 -3.03 -5.96
CA VAL A 44 -14.61 -1.72 -6.55
C VAL A 44 -15.13 -1.59 -7.97
N ARG A 45 -15.39 -0.33 -8.39
CA ARG A 45 -15.65 0.06 -9.78
C ARG A 45 -14.79 1.26 -10.18
N GLY A 46 -14.16 1.20 -11.34
CA GLY A 46 -13.33 2.30 -11.88
C GLY A 46 -11.99 1.79 -12.38
N ALA A 47 -11.23 2.64 -13.07
CA ALA A 47 -9.92 2.28 -13.64
C ALA A 47 -9.93 0.97 -14.48
N GLY A 48 -11.03 0.69 -15.20
CA GLY A 48 -11.20 -0.54 -15.99
C GLY A 48 -11.53 -1.80 -15.18
N ARG A 49 -11.74 -1.69 -13.86
CA ARG A 49 -12.09 -2.81 -12.97
C ARG A 49 -13.55 -2.71 -12.50
N LEU A 50 -14.22 -3.87 -12.45
CA LEU A 50 -15.45 -4.10 -11.71
C LEU A 50 -15.34 -5.46 -11.02
N GLY A 51 -15.17 -5.47 -9.69
CA GLY A 51 -15.00 -6.71 -8.93
C GLY A 51 -14.16 -6.52 -7.67
N GLY A 52 -13.77 -7.62 -7.04
CA GLY A 52 -12.93 -7.59 -5.83
C GLY A 52 -11.53 -7.04 -6.09
N PHE A 53 -10.92 -6.41 -5.11
CA PHE A 53 -9.58 -5.84 -5.10
C PHE A 53 -8.94 -6.07 -3.74
N ASN A 54 -7.71 -6.59 -3.71
CA ASN A 54 -7.00 -6.96 -2.48
C ASN A 54 -5.49 -6.86 -2.65
N SER A 55 -5.01 -5.63 -2.66
CA SER A 55 -3.59 -5.32 -2.77
C SER A 55 -2.73 -5.80 -1.59
N CYS A 56 -3.29 -5.97 -0.38
CA CYS A 56 -2.53 -6.49 0.76
C CYS A 56 -2.20 -7.99 0.64
N ASN A 57 -2.99 -8.77 -0.11
CA ASN A 57 -2.85 -10.24 -0.14
C ASN A 57 -2.81 -10.85 -1.55
N LYS A 58 -2.99 -10.06 -2.61
CA LYS A 58 -2.93 -10.55 -4.00
C LYS A 58 -1.86 -9.79 -4.78
N ALA A 59 -0.81 -10.51 -5.18
CA ALA A 59 0.29 -9.96 -5.97
C ALA A 59 -0.19 -9.33 -7.30
N ALA A 60 -1.21 -9.89 -7.95
CA ALA A 60 -1.76 -9.33 -9.19
C ALA A 60 -2.35 -7.91 -9.00
N ASP A 61 -2.86 -7.60 -7.81
CA ASP A 61 -3.40 -6.28 -7.46
C ASP A 61 -2.29 -5.34 -6.96
N ALA A 62 -1.32 -5.88 -6.23
CA ALA A 62 -0.24 -5.12 -5.60
C ALA A 62 0.90 -4.76 -6.56
N TRP A 63 1.34 -5.71 -7.38
CA TRP A 63 2.57 -5.62 -8.16
C TRP A 63 2.60 -4.44 -9.14
N PRO A 64 1.53 -4.13 -9.88
CA PRO A 64 1.52 -2.93 -10.73
C PRO A 64 1.81 -1.65 -9.94
N ILE A 65 1.26 -1.52 -8.73
CA ILE A 65 1.45 -0.36 -7.84
C ILE A 65 2.91 -0.28 -7.39
N ILE A 66 3.48 -1.42 -6.97
CA ILE A 66 4.87 -1.53 -6.51
C ILE A 66 5.83 -1.05 -7.60
N VAL A 67 5.68 -1.58 -8.81
CA VAL A 67 6.57 -1.26 -9.94
C VAL A 67 6.41 0.20 -10.39
N GLU A 68 5.19 0.68 -10.54
CA GLU A 68 4.92 2.05 -11.00
C GLU A 68 5.45 3.10 -10.02
N ASN A 69 5.36 2.84 -8.72
CA ASN A 69 5.81 3.75 -7.66
C ASN A 69 7.25 3.47 -7.20
N LYS A 70 7.96 2.50 -7.82
CA LYS A 70 9.34 2.10 -7.49
C LYS A 70 9.52 1.79 -6.00
N ILE A 71 8.56 1.07 -5.43
CA ILE A 71 8.63 0.61 -4.04
C ILE A 71 9.55 -0.61 -4.00
N SER A 72 10.60 -0.53 -3.21
CA SER A 72 11.52 -1.63 -2.96
C SER A 72 11.00 -2.50 -1.82
N LEU A 73 11.35 -3.79 -1.88
CA LEU A 73 11.05 -4.79 -0.85
C LEU A 73 12.33 -5.57 -0.52
N ASN A 74 12.71 -5.58 0.76
CA ASN A 74 13.85 -6.36 1.25
C ASN A 74 13.46 -7.14 2.51
N TRP A 75 13.97 -8.37 2.61
CA TRP A 75 13.86 -9.15 3.84
C TRP A 75 14.91 -8.68 4.84
N SER A 76 14.49 -8.34 6.06
CA SER A 76 15.39 -8.04 7.16
C SER A 76 15.65 -9.30 7.98
N GLU A 77 16.88 -9.82 7.90
CA GLU A 77 17.28 -10.96 8.74
C GLU A 77 17.35 -10.61 10.23
N THR A 78 17.52 -9.33 10.58
CA THR A 78 17.55 -8.87 11.97
C THR A 78 16.14 -8.80 12.55
N GLU A 79 15.22 -8.13 11.86
CA GLU A 79 13.85 -7.90 12.32
C GLU A 79 12.92 -9.09 12.05
N LYS A 80 13.33 -10.01 11.15
CA LYS A 80 12.50 -11.11 10.64
C LYS A 80 11.18 -10.62 10.02
N LEU A 81 11.24 -9.47 9.35
CA LEU A 81 10.14 -8.81 8.67
C LEU A 81 10.56 -8.37 7.26
N TRP A 82 9.57 -8.13 6.41
CA TRP A 82 9.76 -7.45 5.14
C TRP A 82 9.76 -5.95 5.36
N CYS A 83 10.82 -5.29 4.90
CA CYS A 83 10.89 -3.85 4.83
C CYS A 83 10.46 -3.40 3.43
N ALA A 84 9.46 -2.52 3.37
CA ALA A 84 9.09 -1.80 2.16
C ALA A 84 9.55 -0.36 2.24
N HIS A 85 10.00 0.21 1.13
CA HIS A 85 10.51 1.58 1.14
C HIS A 85 10.55 2.23 -0.24
N VAL A 86 10.68 3.56 -0.27
CA VAL A 86 10.82 4.36 -1.50
C VAL A 86 11.83 5.49 -1.33
N GLY A 87 12.45 5.93 -2.43
CA GLY A 87 13.30 7.12 -2.46
C GLY A 87 14.69 6.94 -1.86
N GLY A 88 15.08 5.72 -1.49
CA GLY A 88 16.45 5.40 -1.12
C GLY A 88 17.36 5.44 -2.35
N VAL A 89 18.45 6.20 -2.27
CA VAL A 89 19.56 6.10 -3.23
C VAL A 89 20.52 5.06 -2.69
N MET A 90 20.67 3.95 -3.43
CA MET A 90 21.73 2.99 -3.14
C MET A 90 23.00 3.45 -3.87
N THR A 91 24.07 3.71 -3.12
CA THR A 91 25.40 3.95 -3.69
C THR A 91 26.15 2.63 -3.90
N GLU A 92 27.02 2.63 -4.89
CA GLU A 92 27.75 1.43 -5.31
C GLU A 92 28.65 0.91 -4.17
N GLY A 93 28.43 -0.35 -3.77
CA GLY A 93 29.24 -1.04 -2.75
C GLY A 93 28.67 -1.03 -1.32
N CYS A 94 27.54 -0.38 -1.09
CA CYS A 94 26.95 -0.26 0.24
C CYS A 94 25.48 -0.69 0.27
N TRP A 95 25.16 -1.74 1.06
CA TRP A 95 23.79 -2.07 1.48
C TRP A 95 23.35 -1.21 2.67
N CYS A 96 23.93 -0.02 2.80
CA CYS A 96 23.49 0.98 3.76
C CYS A 96 22.84 2.13 3.02
N TRP A 97 21.85 2.68 3.67
CA TRP A 97 21.19 3.90 3.28
C TRP A 97 22.16 5.05 3.51
N ASP A 98 22.48 5.80 2.46
CA ASP A 98 23.19 7.06 2.65
C ASP A 98 22.30 8.08 3.39
N ASP A 99 20.98 7.98 3.17
CA ASP A 99 19.92 8.69 3.88
C ASP A 99 18.75 7.73 4.13
N ASP A 100 18.19 7.72 5.34
CA ASP A 100 17.00 6.95 5.73
C ASP A 100 15.85 7.23 4.74
N PRO A 101 15.15 6.21 4.19
CA PRO A 101 14.06 6.45 3.26
C PRO A 101 13.05 7.37 3.92
N SER A 102 12.66 8.39 3.18
CA SER A 102 11.65 9.31 3.67
C SER A 102 10.31 8.64 4.00
N HIS A 103 10.09 7.41 3.50
CA HIS A 103 8.99 6.49 3.86
C HIS A 103 9.48 5.04 3.84
N HIS A 104 9.46 4.37 4.99
CA HIS A 104 9.58 2.91 5.11
C HIS A 104 8.53 2.33 6.04
N HIS A 105 8.24 1.05 5.88
CA HIS A 105 7.41 0.29 6.80
C HIS A 105 7.80 -1.19 6.80
N ASP A 106 7.82 -1.78 7.98
CA ASP A 106 8.11 -3.20 8.18
C ASP A 106 6.84 -3.97 8.50
N ASP A 107 6.64 -5.10 7.83
CA ASP A 107 5.52 -5.99 8.08
C ASP A 107 5.93 -7.45 7.80
N SER A 108 5.24 -8.38 8.46
CA SER A 108 5.34 -9.81 8.15
C SER A 108 4.88 -10.14 6.71
N ASN A 109 3.99 -9.31 6.15
CA ASN A 109 3.47 -9.43 4.80
C ASN A 109 4.09 -8.36 3.88
N PRO A 110 4.87 -8.74 2.86
CA PRO A 110 5.55 -7.78 1.99
C PRO A 110 4.59 -6.91 1.17
N LEU A 111 3.44 -7.45 0.76
CA LEU A 111 2.47 -6.70 -0.02
C LEU A 111 1.77 -5.66 0.83
N ARG A 112 1.43 -6.01 2.08
CA ARG A 112 0.88 -5.07 3.05
C ARG A 112 1.87 -3.94 3.37
N ALA A 113 3.14 -4.28 3.61
CA ALA A 113 4.20 -3.29 3.81
C ALA A 113 4.27 -2.30 2.63
N ALA A 114 4.28 -2.81 1.40
CA ALA A 114 4.30 -1.97 0.20
C ALA A 114 3.07 -1.05 0.09
N MET A 115 1.88 -1.55 0.39
CA MET A 115 0.66 -0.73 0.32
C MET A 115 0.65 0.39 1.36
N ILE A 116 1.20 0.16 2.54
CA ILE A 116 1.37 1.21 3.55
C ILE A 116 2.33 2.30 3.06
N VAL A 117 3.47 1.92 2.50
CA VAL A 117 4.43 2.88 1.92
C VAL A 117 3.77 3.68 0.80
N PHE A 118 3.01 3.04 -0.09
CA PHE A 118 2.23 3.73 -1.12
C PHE A 118 1.27 4.79 -0.52
N LEU A 119 0.54 4.46 0.53
CA LEU A 119 -0.37 5.40 1.20
C LEU A 119 0.37 6.55 1.91
N MET A 120 1.55 6.28 2.48
CA MET A 120 2.43 7.30 3.06
C MET A 120 2.89 8.30 1.99
N MET A 121 3.25 7.82 0.80
CA MET A 121 3.61 8.67 -0.36
C MET A 121 2.45 9.58 -0.74
N LYS A 122 1.24 9.03 -0.92
CA LYS A 122 0.07 9.79 -1.36
C LYS A 122 -0.44 10.79 -0.33
N TYR A 123 -0.31 10.50 0.96
CA TYR A 123 -0.65 11.47 2.01
C TYR A 123 0.22 12.73 1.94
N ARG A 124 1.53 12.58 1.70
CA ARG A 124 2.45 13.72 1.62
C ARG A 124 2.29 14.54 0.34
N GLU A 125 1.99 13.90 -0.79
CA GLU A 125 1.63 14.60 -2.05
C GLU A 125 0.41 15.52 -1.84
N ALA A 126 -0.63 15.03 -1.16
CA ALA A 126 -1.84 15.79 -0.87
C ALA A 126 -1.64 16.94 0.15
N ASP A 127 -0.68 16.80 1.07
CA ASP A 127 -0.34 17.84 2.05
C ASP A 127 0.49 18.98 1.41
N ASN A 128 1.49 18.60 0.60
CA ASN A 128 2.32 19.57 -0.14
C ASN A 128 1.50 20.35 -1.19
N GLY A 129 0.47 19.73 -1.79
CA GLY A 129 -0.44 20.39 -2.72
C GLY A 129 -1.44 21.36 -2.08
N LYS A 130 -1.54 21.41 -0.74
CA LYS A 130 -2.36 22.39 0.00
C LYS A 130 -1.56 23.59 0.51
N ALA A 131 -0.23 23.53 0.39
CA ALA A 131 0.69 24.60 0.81
C ALA A 131 1.15 25.49 -0.37
N ALA A 132 0.58 25.31 -1.57
CA ALA A 132 0.88 26.06 -2.78
C ALA A 132 -0.29 26.92 -3.24
#